data_AF-A0A6G9AVK6-F1
#
_entry.id   AF-A0A6G9AVK6-F1
#
_cell.length_a   1.000
_cell.length_b   1.000
_cell.length_c   1.000
_cell.angle_alpha   90.00
_cell.angle_beta   90.00
_cell.angle_gamma   90.00
#
_symmetry.space_group_name_H-M   'P 1'
#
loop_
_entity.id
_entity.type
_entity.pdbx_description
1 polymer ?
#
loop_
_entity_poly.entity_id
_entity_poly.type
_entity_poly.pdbx_seq_one_letter_code
_entity_poly.pdbx_strand_id
1 'polypeptide(L)'
;MTYISAQPELSTTWDDICFPVEPLLLSDLLPDYDIIATDRQKLIVGQLPGGRKTLFGIQSADYTIIPNRAIQEVVDELIPDYQLLIKHTNTGEFSISIILPTSVSVGNEQLQRSLTITNSYNGKTPFGIQGQSLTALLDPLTHLGSSVYRNVCQNGLLGWADSFTDLPAYQTWLGQWAKGPQKTPATRTPSAPTRPQRSTADIRKLHQSAITIPRFQQQLHTLLLEHLTTGSTLTATVYDHFQQTNMAGTHENVLRHLPLPVQLIKQARERLRLEERLLNSTPSCWLLYNAVNYALFTARSSLTLNDRYRLDERVFHHLAAQAYA
;
A
#
# COMPACT_ATOMS: atom_id res chain seq x y z
N MET A 1 -2.56 -26.67 5.15
CA MET A 1 -2.69 -25.74 4.00
C MET A 1 -1.31 -25.22 3.66
N THR A 2 -0.76 -25.63 2.51
CA THR A 2 0.49 -25.09 1.98
C THR A 2 0.21 -23.64 1.58
N TYR A 3 0.66 -22.67 2.37
CA TYR A 3 0.73 -21.29 1.91
C TYR A 3 1.69 -21.29 0.71
N ILE A 4 1.16 -21.11 -0.50
CA ILE A 4 2.00 -20.92 -1.67
C ILE A 4 2.77 -19.63 -1.40
N SER A 5 4.04 -19.76 -1.05
CA SER A 5 4.93 -18.62 -0.87
C SER A 5 5.13 -17.98 -2.23
N ALA A 6 4.47 -16.86 -2.46
CA ALA A 6 4.62 -16.08 -3.68
C ALA A 6 5.73 -15.05 -3.47
N GLN A 7 6.72 -15.09 -4.35
CA GLN A 7 7.61 -13.96 -4.54
C GLN A 7 6.86 -12.96 -5.43
N PRO A 8 6.71 -11.69 -5.02
CA PRO A 8 6.14 -10.69 -5.91
C PRO A 8 7.00 -10.57 -7.18
N GLU A 9 6.34 -10.63 -8.33
CA GLU A 9 6.92 -10.38 -9.65
C GLU A 9 6.85 -8.88 -9.94
N LEU A 10 7.86 -8.38 -10.66
CA LEU A 10 7.98 -6.98 -11.04
C LEU A 10 7.50 -6.81 -12.48
N SER A 11 6.64 -5.82 -12.70
CA SER A 11 6.24 -5.36 -14.02
C SER A 11 6.32 -3.83 -14.11
N THR A 12 6.44 -3.35 -15.33
CA THR A 12 6.43 -1.90 -15.67
C THR A 12 5.36 -1.58 -16.70
N THR A 13 4.46 -2.53 -17.01
CA THR A 13 3.37 -2.36 -17.98
C THR A 13 2.04 -2.79 -17.39
N TRP A 14 0.97 -2.10 -17.77
CA TRP A 14 -0.39 -2.50 -17.41
C TRP A 14 -0.80 -3.82 -18.05
N ASP A 15 -0.25 -4.18 -19.21
CA ASP A 15 -0.64 -5.37 -19.96
C ASP A 15 -0.48 -6.67 -19.14
N ASP A 16 0.48 -6.70 -18.22
CA ASP A 16 0.74 -7.85 -17.36
C ASP A 16 -0.34 -8.05 -16.28
N ILE A 17 -1.10 -7.00 -15.93
CA ILE A 17 -2.09 -7.03 -14.83
C ILE A 17 -3.51 -6.63 -15.26
N CYS A 18 -3.69 -6.04 -16.44
CA CYS A 18 -4.96 -5.63 -17.03
C CYS A 18 -5.58 -6.72 -17.91
N PHE A 19 -5.52 -7.96 -17.42
CA PHE A 19 -6.18 -9.10 -18.05
C PHE A 19 -7.68 -9.16 -17.72
N PRO A 20 -8.50 -9.83 -18.56
CA PRO A 20 -9.93 -9.99 -18.30
C PRO A 20 -10.19 -10.70 -16.98
N VAL A 21 -11.06 -10.12 -16.16
CA VAL A 21 -11.55 -10.70 -14.90
C VAL A 21 -13.06 -10.48 -14.80
N GLU A 22 -13.79 -11.53 -14.43
CA GLU A 22 -15.24 -11.52 -14.35
C GLU A 22 -15.74 -12.27 -13.10
N PRO A 23 -16.79 -11.78 -12.45
CA PRO A 23 -17.51 -12.55 -11.44
C PRO A 23 -18.50 -13.50 -12.14
N LEU A 24 -18.39 -14.80 -11.86
CA LEU A 24 -19.34 -15.83 -12.30
C LEU A 24 -20.13 -16.35 -11.11
N LEU A 25 -21.43 -16.64 -11.27
CA LEU A 25 -22.17 -17.31 -10.20
C LEU A 25 -21.75 -18.78 -10.13
N LEU A 26 -21.62 -19.30 -8.92
CA LEU A 26 -21.31 -20.71 -8.69
C LEU A 26 -22.39 -21.62 -9.27
N SER A 27 -23.66 -21.18 -9.25
CA SER A 27 -24.80 -21.88 -9.86
C SER A 27 -24.64 -22.09 -11.36
N ASP A 28 -24.02 -21.14 -12.05
CA ASP A 28 -23.86 -21.21 -13.50
C ASP A 28 -22.79 -22.25 -13.89
N LEU A 29 -21.84 -22.54 -12.99
CA LEU A 29 -20.82 -23.56 -13.18
C LEU A 29 -21.23 -24.95 -12.69
N LEU A 30 -22.18 -25.03 -11.75
CA LEU A 30 -22.65 -26.27 -11.15
C LEU A 30 -24.18 -26.37 -11.26
N PRO A 31 -24.73 -26.42 -12.50
CA PRO A 31 -26.18 -26.34 -12.71
C PRO A 31 -26.96 -27.52 -12.13
N ASP A 32 -26.30 -28.67 -11.93
CA ASP A 32 -26.93 -29.90 -11.43
C ASP A 32 -26.87 -30.04 -9.89
N TYR A 33 -26.38 -29.01 -9.18
CA TYR A 33 -26.22 -29.03 -7.72
C TYR A 33 -27.10 -27.99 -7.04
N ASP A 34 -27.80 -28.41 -5.98
CA ASP A 34 -28.46 -27.48 -5.07
C ASP A 34 -27.41 -26.79 -4.18
N ILE A 35 -27.10 -25.53 -4.48
CA ILE A 35 -26.13 -24.75 -3.71
C ILE A 35 -26.84 -24.18 -2.47
N ILE A 36 -26.65 -24.85 -1.32
CA ILE A 36 -27.18 -24.40 -0.02
C ILE A 36 -26.36 -23.23 0.55
N ALA A 37 -25.08 -23.10 0.16
CA ALA A 37 -24.20 -22.04 0.66
C ALA A 37 -24.64 -20.65 0.17
N THR A 38 -24.83 -19.72 1.11
CA THR A 38 -25.31 -18.37 0.83
C THR A 38 -24.22 -17.29 0.88
N ASP A 39 -23.06 -17.59 1.47
CA ASP A 39 -22.00 -16.63 1.71
C ASP A 39 -20.94 -16.54 0.59
N ARG A 40 -20.83 -17.58 -0.25
CA ARG A 40 -19.77 -17.77 -1.24
C ARG A 40 -20.32 -18.17 -2.61
N GLN A 41 -21.08 -17.26 -3.19
CA GLN A 41 -21.86 -17.53 -4.40
C GLN A 41 -21.20 -17.04 -5.69
N LYS A 42 -20.18 -16.17 -5.61
CA LYS A 42 -19.47 -15.63 -6.78
C LYS A 42 -18.05 -16.15 -6.87
N LEU A 43 -17.66 -16.57 -8.06
CA LEU A 43 -16.31 -16.99 -8.43
C LEU A 43 -15.65 -15.86 -9.19
N ILE A 44 -14.47 -15.43 -8.74
CA ILE A 44 -13.67 -14.44 -9.45
C ILE A 44 -12.75 -15.19 -10.41
N VAL A 45 -13.08 -15.15 -11.69
CA VAL A 45 -12.37 -15.86 -12.73
C VAL A 45 -11.64 -14.85 -13.60
N GLY A 46 -10.35 -15.08 -13.85
CA GLY A 46 -9.59 -14.27 -14.79
C GLY A 46 -8.73 -15.12 -15.70
N GLN A 47 -8.24 -14.51 -16.78
CA GLN A 47 -7.44 -15.20 -17.78
C GLN A 47 -6.10 -14.50 -17.96
N LEU A 48 -5.06 -15.01 -17.28
CA LEU A 48 -3.70 -14.52 -17.42
C LEU A 48 -3.19 -14.70 -18.87
N PRO A 49 -2.27 -13.83 -19.34
CA PRO A 49 -1.64 -13.97 -20.65
C PRO A 49 -1.03 -15.38 -20.85
N GLY A 50 -1.38 -16.03 -21.96
CA GLY A 50 -0.91 -17.40 -22.27
C GLY A 50 -1.50 -18.53 -21.40
N GLY A 51 -2.46 -18.22 -20.51
CA GLY A 51 -2.95 -19.12 -19.47
C GLY A 51 -4.36 -19.67 -19.68
N ARG A 52 -4.69 -20.66 -18.84
CA ARG A 52 -6.07 -21.16 -18.64
C ARG A 52 -6.87 -20.19 -17.78
N LYS A 53 -8.20 -20.22 -17.90
CA LYS A 53 -9.09 -19.55 -16.94
C LYS A 53 -8.73 -19.98 -15.52
N THR A 54 -8.44 -19.00 -14.67
CA THR A 54 -7.96 -19.18 -13.31
C THR A 54 -8.99 -18.63 -12.34
N LEU A 55 -9.32 -19.44 -11.32
CA LEU A 55 -10.13 -19.01 -10.20
C LEU A 55 -9.24 -18.29 -9.17
N PHE A 56 -9.41 -16.99 -9.01
CA PHE A 56 -8.66 -16.18 -8.03
C PHE A 56 -9.29 -16.21 -6.64
N GLY A 57 -10.62 -16.28 -6.56
CA GLY A 57 -11.31 -16.24 -5.28
C GLY A 57 -12.76 -16.68 -5.36
N ILE A 58 -13.33 -16.96 -4.19
CA ILE A 58 -14.76 -17.23 -4.01
C ILE A 58 -15.28 -16.19 -3.01
N GLN A 59 -16.27 -15.42 -3.43
CA GLN A 59 -16.75 -14.23 -2.74
C GLN A 59 -18.27 -14.26 -2.55
N SER A 60 -18.77 -13.36 -1.72
CA SER A 60 -20.21 -13.18 -1.52
C SER A 60 -20.93 -12.68 -2.76
N ALA A 61 -22.25 -12.86 -2.80
CA ALA A 61 -23.09 -12.42 -3.91
C ALA A 61 -22.99 -10.91 -4.18
N ASP A 62 -22.73 -10.10 -3.16
CA ASP A 62 -22.65 -8.64 -3.30
C ASP A 62 -21.24 -8.13 -3.58
N TYR A 63 -20.24 -9.03 -3.65
CA TYR A 63 -18.87 -8.64 -3.95
C TYR A 63 -18.76 -8.05 -5.35
N THR A 64 -18.10 -6.91 -5.44
CA THR A 64 -17.76 -6.24 -6.70
C THR A 64 -16.26 -6.28 -6.88
N ILE A 65 -15.84 -6.89 -7.99
CA ILE A 65 -14.44 -6.89 -8.42
C ILE A 65 -14.11 -5.54 -9.07
N ILE A 66 -12.94 -4.99 -8.77
CA ILE A 66 -12.41 -3.78 -9.43
C ILE A 66 -11.33 -4.25 -10.41
N PRO A 67 -11.59 -4.26 -11.73
CA PRO A 67 -10.56 -4.59 -12.71
C PRO A 67 -9.44 -3.55 -12.70
N ASN A 68 -8.18 -3.99 -12.83
CA ASN A 68 -7.04 -3.09 -12.93
C ASN A 68 -7.17 -2.12 -14.11
N ARG A 69 -7.87 -2.49 -15.18
CA ARG A 69 -8.20 -1.60 -16.30
C ARG A 69 -8.98 -0.37 -15.87
N ALA A 70 -9.91 -0.51 -14.94
CA ALA A 70 -10.67 0.64 -14.42
C ALA A 70 -9.77 1.62 -13.64
N ILE A 71 -8.72 1.12 -12.99
CA ILE A 71 -7.70 1.94 -12.33
C ILE A 71 -6.84 2.64 -13.38
N GLN A 72 -6.34 1.89 -14.36
CA GLN A 72 -5.51 2.40 -15.45
C GLN A 72 -6.21 3.56 -16.16
N GLU A 73 -7.47 3.40 -16.57
CA GLU A 73 -8.21 4.44 -17.31
C GLU A 73 -8.22 5.79 -16.56
N VAL A 74 -8.40 5.77 -15.25
CA VAL A 74 -8.39 7.00 -14.42
C VAL A 74 -6.98 7.57 -14.25
N VAL A 75 -5.98 6.69 -14.12
CA VAL A 75 -4.57 7.12 -14.00
C VAL A 75 -4.10 7.76 -15.31
N ASP A 76 -4.33 7.11 -16.45
CA ASP A 76 -3.95 7.58 -17.79
C ASP A 76 -4.62 8.91 -18.14
N GLU A 77 -5.86 9.12 -17.70
CA GLU A 77 -6.58 10.38 -17.89
C GLU A 77 -5.95 11.54 -17.10
N LEU A 78 -5.58 11.30 -15.84
CA LEU A 78 -5.14 12.35 -14.91
C LEU A 78 -3.64 12.61 -14.92
N ILE A 79 -2.86 11.59 -15.24
CA ILE A 79 -1.41 11.58 -15.13
C ILE A 79 -0.91 10.94 -16.43
N PRO A 80 -0.61 11.69 -17.50
CA PRO A 80 -0.18 11.09 -18.77
C PRO A 80 1.29 10.63 -18.75
N ASP A 81 2.15 11.26 -17.93
CA ASP A 81 3.60 11.08 -17.97
C ASP A 81 4.16 10.35 -16.72
N TYR A 82 3.43 9.38 -16.15
CA TYR A 82 3.93 8.59 -15.03
C TYR A 82 4.85 7.46 -15.48
N GLN A 83 5.71 7.02 -14.57
CA GLN A 83 6.37 5.72 -14.66
C GLN A 83 5.60 4.71 -13.83
N LEU A 84 5.54 3.47 -14.32
CA LEU A 84 4.80 2.40 -13.68
C LEU A 84 5.76 1.40 -13.06
N LEU A 85 5.52 1.07 -11.79
CA LEU A 85 6.15 -0.07 -11.14
C LEU A 85 5.09 -0.89 -10.43
N ILE A 86 4.94 -2.15 -10.84
CA ILE A 86 3.95 -3.06 -10.29
C ILE A 86 4.67 -4.21 -9.60
N LYS A 87 4.21 -4.54 -8.39
CA LYS A 87 4.55 -5.76 -7.67
C LYS A 87 3.29 -6.60 -7.58
N HIS A 88 3.26 -7.73 -8.27
CA HIS A 88 2.07 -8.60 -8.29
C HIS A 88 2.40 -10.05 -7.97
N THR A 89 1.39 -10.82 -7.59
CA THR A 89 1.52 -12.25 -7.34
C THR A 89 0.67 -13.05 -8.32
N ASN A 90 1.07 -14.29 -8.58
CA ASN A 90 0.27 -15.24 -9.35
C ASN A 90 -1.05 -15.62 -8.64
N THR A 91 -1.22 -15.27 -7.36
CA THR A 91 -2.46 -15.40 -6.61
C THR A 91 -3.42 -14.22 -6.82
N GLY A 92 -3.08 -13.25 -7.68
CA GLY A 92 -3.94 -12.11 -8.01
C GLY A 92 -3.96 -10.99 -6.98
N GLU A 93 -2.81 -10.72 -6.33
CA GLU A 93 -2.62 -9.51 -5.52
C GLU A 93 -1.73 -8.52 -6.26
N PHE A 94 -2.02 -7.23 -6.14
CA PHE A 94 -1.35 -6.17 -6.87
C PHE A 94 -0.99 -5.02 -5.93
N SER A 95 0.24 -4.55 -6.06
CA SER A 95 0.76 -3.29 -5.54
C SER A 95 1.24 -2.49 -6.74
N ILE A 96 0.55 -1.39 -7.03
CA ILE A 96 0.70 -0.60 -8.24
C ILE A 96 1.24 0.76 -7.82
N SER A 97 2.51 1.04 -8.11
CA SER A 97 3.15 2.32 -7.87
C SER A 97 3.15 3.14 -9.17
N ILE A 98 2.37 4.22 -9.15
CA ILE A 98 2.34 5.26 -10.18
C ILE A 98 3.34 6.33 -9.75
N ILE A 99 4.48 6.40 -10.42
CA ILE A 99 5.59 7.30 -10.07
C ILE A 99 5.43 8.57 -10.90
N LEU A 100 5.28 9.70 -10.20
CA LEU A 100 5.04 11.00 -10.80
C LEU A 100 6.37 11.63 -11.27
N PRO A 101 6.32 12.53 -12.28
CA PRO A 101 7.51 13.26 -12.73
C PRO A 101 8.02 14.29 -11.70
N THR A 102 7.17 14.69 -10.76
CA THR A 102 7.52 15.63 -9.68
C THR A 102 8.34 14.94 -8.60
N SER A 103 9.34 15.64 -8.06
CA SER A 103 10.15 15.17 -6.93
C SER A 103 9.95 16.00 -5.67
N VAL A 104 10.29 15.40 -4.53
CA VAL A 104 10.39 16.05 -3.22
C VAL A 104 11.77 15.77 -2.65
N SER A 105 12.35 16.79 -2.01
CA SER A 105 13.61 16.64 -1.31
C SER A 105 13.38 15.99 0.04
N VAL A 106 14.13 14.93 0.32
CA VAL A 106 14.20 14.28 1.63
C VAL A 106 15.67 14.26 2.03
N GLY A 107 16.03 15.14 2.96
CA GLY A 107 17.38 15.52 3.32
C GLY A 107 18.24 15.81 2.09
N ASN A 108 19.21 14.92 1.82
CA ASN A 108 20.14 15.08 0.70
C ASN A 108 19.73 14.32 -0.58
N GLU A 109 18.59 13.62 -0.57
CA GLU A 109 18.08 12.86 -1.72
C GLU A 109 16.88 13.56 -2.38
N GLN A 110 16.78 13.46 -3.70
CA GLN A 110 15.55 13.79 -4.43
C GLN A 110 14.76 12.50 -4.67
N LEU A 111 13.57 12.42 -4.07
CA LEU A 111 12.67 11.28 -4.23
C LEU A 111 11.54 11.68 -5.19
N GLN A 112 11.12 10.77 -6.06
CA GLN A 112 9.97 11.02 -6.92
C GLN A 112 8.70 10.91 -6.07
N ARG A 113 7.72 11.80 -6.28
CA ARG A 113 6.40 11.58 -5.69
C ARG A 113 5.79 10.35 -6.35
N SER A 114 5.01 9.58 -5.60
CA SER A 114 4.31 8.43 -6.15
C SER A 114 2.92 8.30 -5.56
N LEU A 115 2.11 7.51 -6.24
CA LEU A 115 0.83 7.00 -5.77
C LEU A 115 0.90 5.49 -5.71
N THR A 116 0.65 4.91 -4.53
CA THR A 116 0.62 3.46 -4.38
C THR A 116 -0.82 2.98 -4.20
N ILE A 117 -1.28 2.14 -5.12
CA ILE A 117 -2.60 1.51 -5.11
C ILE A 117 -2.43 0.03 -4.83
N THR A 118 -3.21 -0.51 -3.89
CA THR A 118 -3.32 -1.94 -3.66
C THR A 118 -4.64 -2.45 -4.20
N ASN A 119 -4.61 -3.57 -4.92
CA ASN A 119 -5.81 -4.25 -5.41
C ASN A 119 -5.64 -5.77 -5.30
N SER A 120 -6.75 -6.51 -5.33
CA SER A 120 -6.69 -7.97 -5.35
C SER A 120 -7.94 -8.59 -5.96
N TYR A 121 -7.73 -9.68 -6.69
CA TYR A 121 -8.77 -10.53 -7.24
C TYR A 121 -9.08 -11.75 -6.34
N ASN A 122 -8.21 -12.04 -5.36
CA ASN A 122 -8.43 -13.12 -4.40
C ASN A 122 -9.15 -12.66 -3.12
N GLY A 123 -9.36 -11.35 -2.95
CA GLY A 123 -10.06 -10.74 -1.82
C GLY A 123 -9.29 -10.71 -0.49
N LYS A 124 -8.03 -11.15 -0.44
CA LYS A 124 -7.19 -11.07 0.78
C LYS A 124 -6.64 -9.68 1.04
N THR A 125 -6.44 -8.91 -0.03
CA THR A 125 -5.93 -7.54 0.03
C THR A 125 -7.05 -6.60 -0.43
N PRO A 126 -7.62 -5.76 0.46
CA PRO A 126 -8.67 -4.83 0.06
C PRO A 126 -8.13 -3.81 -0.93
N PHE A 127 -9.01 -3.24 -1.76
CA PHE A 127 -8.65 -2.05 -2.52
C PHE A 127 -8.23 -0.95 -1.56
N GLY A 128 -7.08 -0.34 -1.84
CA GLY A 128 -6.54 0.73 -1.03
C GLY A 128 -5.64 1.66 -1.81
N ILE A 129 -5.46 2.86 -1.28
CA ILE A 129 -4.59 3.88 -1.82
C ILE A 129 -3.76 4.38 -0.65
N GLN A 130 -2.43 4.41 -0.81
CA GLN A 130 -1.49 4.89 0.21
C GLN A 130 -1.61 4.15 1.56
N GLY A 131 -1.88 2.84 1.52
CA GLY A 131 -2.06 2.02 2.73
C GLY A 131 -3.42 2.20 3.42
N GLN A 132 -4.29 3.06 2.91
CA GLN A 132 -5.65 3.25 3.42
C GLN A 132 -6.65 2.48 2.57
N SER A 133 -7.58 1.75 3.19
CA SER A 133 -8.63 1.03 2.46
C SER A 133 -9.63 2.00 1.83
N LEU A 134 -10.33 1.56 0.78
CA LEU A 134 -11.40 2.36 0.16
C LEU A 134 -12.41 2.87 1.19
N THR A 135 -12.83 2.00 2.12
CA THR A 135 -13.79 2.36 3.18
C THR A 135 -13.26 3.48 4.08
N ALA A 136 -11.96 3.48 4.40
CA ALA A 136 -11.35 4.56 5.18
C ALA A 136 -11.30 5.86 4.38
N LEU A 137 -11.00 5.79 3.09
CA LEU A 137 -10.95 6.94 2.16
C LEU A 137 -12.33 7.56 1.90
N LEU A 138 -13.41 6.82 2.16
CA LEU A 138 -14.77 7.35 2.09
C LEU A 138 -15.14 8.21 3.31
N ASP A 139 -14.38 8.14 4.39
CA ASP A 139 -14.55 9.06 5.52
C ASP A 139 -14.03 10.46 5.11
N PRO A 140 -14.86 11.52 5.15
CA PRO A 140 -14.44 12.87 4.78
C PRO A 140 -13.25 13.41 5.58
N LEU A 141 -13.03 12.84 6.78
CA LEU A 141 -11.96 13.22 7.70
C LEU A 141 -10.61 12.56 7.37
N THR A 142 -10.62 11.53 6.52
CA THR A 142 -9.40 10.83 6.12
C THR A 142 -8.70 11.60 5.00
N HIS A 143 -7.46 11.98 5.24
CA HIS A 143 -6.57 12.51 4.22
C HIS A 143 -5.73 11.38 3.64
N LEU A 144 -5.58 11.41 2.31
CA LEU A 144 -4.70 10.48 1.62
C LEU A 144 -3.25 10.84 1.93
N GLY A 145 -2.49 9.89 2.48
CA GLY A 145 -1.07 10.08 2.74
C GLY A 145 -0.27 10.34 1.45
N SER A 146 0.94 10.88 1.58
CA SER A 146 1.87 10.95 0.46
C SER A 146 2.70 9.69 0.35
N SER A 147 2.99 9.23 -0.87
CA SER A 147 4.11 8.31 -1.07
C SER A 147 5.19 8.93 -1.90
N VAL A 148 6.38 8.41 -1.70
CA VAL A 148 7.55 8.72 -2.51
C VAL A 148 8.15 7.43 -3.04
N TYR A 149 8.77 7.52 -4.20
CA TYR A 149 9.51 6.46 -4.83
C TYR A 149 11.00 6.77 -4.77
N ARG A 150 11.77 5.78 -4.30
CA ARG A 150 13.23 5.85 -4.24
C ARG A 150 13.83 4.89 -5.27
N ASN A 151 14.43 5.46 -6.32
CA ASN A 151 14.97 4.70 -7.46
C ASN A 151 16.07 3.71 -7.05
N VAL A 152 16.95 4.08 -6.10
CA VAL A 152 18.06 3.22 -5.64
C VAL A 152 17.56 1.85 -5.18
N CYS A 153 16.40 1.79 -4.51
CA CYS A 153 15.80 0.55 -4.01
C CYS A 153 14.63 0.06 -4.83
N GLN A 154 14.14 0.86 -5.78
CA GLN A 154 12.90 0.57 -6.49
C GLN A 154 11.73 0.30 -5.53
N ASN A 155 11.64 1.15 -4.50
CA ASN A 155 10.66 1.05 -3.43
C ASN A 155 9.70 2.24 -3.45
N GLY A 156 8.41 1.95 -3.38
CA GLY A 156 7.39 2.90 -2.97
C GLY A 156 7.33 2.95 -1.44
N LEU A 157 7.54 4.13 -0.88
CA LEU A 157 7.55 4.41 0.55
C LEU A 157 6.29 5.18 0.92
N LEU A 158 5.50 4.64 1.83
CA LEU A 158 4.20 5.20 2.19
C LEU A 158 4.28 6.24 3.30
N GLY A 159 3.32 7.17 3.25
CA GLY A 159 3.14 8.29 4.16
C GLY A 159 2.57 7.91 5.51
N TRP A 160 3.21 6.99 6.23
CA TRP A 160 2.68 6.41 7.46
C TRP A 160 2.47 7.41 8.60
N ALA A 161 3.15 8.55 8.59
CA ALA A 161 2.91 9.63 9.56
C ALA A 161 1.85 10.63 9.09
N ASP A 162 1.36 10.56 7.86
CA ASP A 162 0.51 11.62 7.28
C ASP A 162 -0.93 11.59 7.81
N SER A 163 -1.32 10.56 8.56
CA SER A 163 -2.58 10.52 9.30
C SER A 163 -2.59 11.40 10.55
N PHE A 164 -1.42 11.93 10.96
CA PHE A 164 -1.29 12.79 12.13
C PHE A 164 -1.28 14.26 11.71
N THR A 165 -1.79 15.12 12.59
CA THR A 165 -1.95 16.55 12.32
C THR A 165 -0.61 17.28 12.23
N ASP A 166 0.33 16.92 13.11
CA ASP A 166 1.65 17.54 13.22
C ASP A 166 2.65 16.60 13.90
N LEU A 167 3.92 17.01 13.88
CA LEU A 167 5.02 16.24 14.46
C LEU A 167 4.89 16.05 15.99
N PRO A 168 4.55 17.08 16.81
CA PRO A 168 4.34 16.89 18.25
C PRO A 168 3.25 15.86 18.59
N ALA A 169 2.12 15.87 17.87
CA ALA A 169 1.05 14.90 18.05
C ALA A 169 1.53 13.48 17.73
N TYR A 170 2.28 13.33 16.63
CA TYR A 170 2.88 12.05 16.25
C TYR A 170 3.89 11.55 17.28
N GLN A 171 4.81 12.39 17.75
CA GLN A 171 5.81 12.04 18.76
C GLN A 171 5.17 11.65 20.10
N THR A 172 4.12 12.38 20.52
CA THR A 172 3.36 12.05 21.73
C THR A 172 2.74 10.67 21.63
N TRP A 173 2.15 10.35 20.47
CA TRP A 173 1.60 9.02 20.20
C TRP A 173 2.69 7.94 20.19
N LEU A 174 3.84 8.18 19.55
CA LEU A 174 4.96 7.25 19.54
C LEU A 174 5.44 6.90 20.96
N GLY A 175 5.52 7.88 21.85
CA GLY A 175 5.91 7.68 23.25
C GLY A 175 4.93 6.78 24.04
N GLN A 176 3.65 6.78 23.67
CA GLN A 176 2.65 5.86 24.23
C GLN A 176 2.70 4.49 23.55
N TRP A 177 2.85 4.47 22.23
CA TRP A 177 2.96 3.25 21.42
C TRP A 177 4.16 2.38 21.81
N ALA A 178 5.28 3.01 22.17
CA ALA A 178 6.47 2.30 22.68
C ALA A 178 6.22 1.56 24.01
N LYS A 179 5.19 1.96 24.77
CA LYS A 179 4.79 1.32 26.04
C LYS A 179 3.76 0.19 25.86
N GLY A 180 3.22 0.02 24.65
CA GLY A 180 2.26 -1.03 24.31
C GLY A 180 1.49 -0.71 23.03
N PRO A 181 0.97 -1.74 22.31
CA PRO A 181 0.34 -1.54 21.01
C PRO A 181 -0.97 -0.74 21.14
N GLN A 182 -0.92 0.56 20.84
CA GLN A 182 -2.10 1.38 20.62
C GLN A 182 -2.45 1.42 19.12
N LYS A 183 -3.75 1.53 18.81
CA LYS A 183 -4.20 1.81 17.45
C LYS A 183 -3.80 3.23 17.07
N THR A 184 -3.32 3.42 15.85
CA THR A 184 -3.12 4.73 15.24
C THR A 184 -4.43 5.52 15.33
N PRO A 185 -4.47 6.71 15.95
CA PRO A 185 -5.70 7.47 16.06
C PRO A 185 -6.15 7.93 14.67
N ALA A 186 -7.43 7.71 14.35
CA ALA A 186 -8.10 8.41 13.25
C ALA A 186 -8.33 9.85 13.71
N THR A 187 -7.29 10.69 13.59
CA THR A 187 -7.31 12.03 14.21
C THR A 187 -7.98 13.03 13.27
N ARG A 188 -8.99 13.72 13.81
CA ARG A 188 -9.71 14.85 13.19
C ARG A 188 -8.82 16.10 13.18
N THR A 189 -8.53 16.66 12.02
CA THR A 189 -7.91 17.99 11.91
C THR A 189 -9.00 19.08 11.83
N PRO A 190 -9.03 20.08 12.73
CA PRO A 190 -9.92 21.23 12.62
C PRO A 190 -9.22 22.36 11.85
N SER A 191 -9.00 22.20 10.54
CA SER A 191 -8.67 23.30 9.60
C SER A 191 -8.31 22.77 8.22
N ALA A 192 -9.33 22.55 7.38
CA ALA A 192 -9.21 22.54 5.93
C ALA A 192 -10.52 23.11 5.36
N PRO A 193 -10.49 23.82 4.22
CA PRO A 193 -11.67 24.50 3.69
C PRO A 193 -12.80 23.51 3.51
N THR A 194 -14.00 23.96 3.89
CA THR A 194 -15.24 23.19 3.99
C THR A 194 -15.42 22.27 2.78
N ARG A 195 -15.02 21.01 2.91
CA ARG A 195 -15.36 19.95 1.97
C ARG A 195 -16.90 19.86 1.96
N PRO A 196 -17.57 19.72 0.81
CA PRO A 196 -19.01 19.47 0.82
C PRO A 196 -19.25 18.21 1.67
N GLN A 197 -20.03 18.37 2.74
CA GLN A 197 -20.42 17.28 3.64
C GLN A 197 -21.02 16.15 2.81
N ARG A 198 -20.24 15.11 2.50
CA ARG A 198 -20.80 13.85 2.03
C ARG A 198 -21.49 13.22 3.22
N SER A 199 -22.80 12.98 3.09
CA SER A 199 -23.62 12.57 4.22
C SER A 199 -23.18 11.18 4.71
N THR A 200 -23.24 10.95 6.02
CA THR A 200 -23.04 9.61 6.61
C THR A 200 -24.05 8.58 6.10
N ALA A 201 -25.18 9.05 5.54
CA ALA A 201 -26.17 8.22 4.85
C ALA A 201 -25.65 7.68 3.51
N ASP A 202 -24.79 8.41 2.79
CA ASP A 202 -24.19 7.94 1.54
C ASP A 202 -23.16 6.83 1.78
N ILE A 203 -22.40 6.93 2.88
CA ILE A 203 -21.43 5.91 3.32
C ILE A 203 -22.15 4.62 3.73
N ARG A 204 -23.30 4.72 4.41
CA ARG A 204 -24.13 3.55 4.79
C ARG A 204 -24.85 2.92 3.59
N LYS A 205 -25.35 3.73 2.64
CA LYS A 205 -25.96 3.22 1.39
C LYS A 205 -24.93 2.53 0.49
N LEU A 206 -23.66 2.94 0.53
CA LEU A 206 -22.55 2.27 -0.18
C LEU A 206 -22.19 0.90 0.41
N HIS A 207 -22.34 0.71 1.71
CA HIS A 207 -22.22 -0.62 2.33
C HIS A 207 -23.35 -1.57 1.92
N GLN A 208 -24.47 -1.03 1.41
CA GLN A 208 -25.67 -1.77 0.99
C GLN A 208 -25.84 -1.88 -0.53
N SER A 209 -25.03 -1.19 -1.34
CA SER A 209 -25.11 -1.23 -2.80
C SER A 209 -23.73 -1.53 -3.40
N ALA A 210 -23.68 -2.54 -4.26
CA ALA A 210 -22.49 -2.88 -5.06
C ALA A 210 -21.92 -1.61 -5.71
N ILE A 211 -20.66 -1.27 -5.43
CA ILE A 211 -19.99 -0.13 -6.07
C ILE A 211 -19.87 -0.46 -7.55
N THR A 212 -20.57 0.29 -8.42
CA THR A 212 -20.43 0.12 -9.87
C THR A 212 -19.08 0.67 -10.34
N ILE A 213 -18.52 0.09 -11.41
CA ILE A 213 -17.23 0.52 -11.97
C ILE A 213 -17.21 2.02 -12.30
N PRO A 214 -18.22 2.63 -12.96
CA PRO A 214 -18.21 4.06 -13.23
C PRO A 214 -18.17 4.92 -11.96
N ARG A 215 -18.88 4.49 -10.90
CA ARG A 215 -18.88 5.19 -9.62
C ARG A 215 -17.52 5.08 -8.92
N PHE A 216 -16.90 3.91 -8.98
CA PHE A 216 -15.54 3.71 -8.50
C PHE A 216 -14.56 4.64 -9.22
N GLN A 217 -14.61 4.72 -10.56
CA GLN A 217 -13.71 5.57 -11.35
C GLN A 217 -13.87 7.05 -11.01
N GLN A 218 -15.11 7.54 -10.88
CA GLN A 218 -15.37 8.92 -10.46
C GLN A 218 -14.80 9.21 -9.05
N GLN A 219 -14.90 8.26 -8.14
CA GLN A 219 -14.35 8.39 -6.79
C GLN A 219 -12.83 8.40 -6.81
N LEU A 220 -12.21 7.46 -7.53
CA LEU A 220 -10.76 7.41 -7.72
C LEU A 220 -10.26 8.72 -8.32
N HIS A 221 -10.88 9.20 -9.39
CA HIS A 221 -10.54 10.46 -10.05
C HIS A 221 -10.54 11.65 -9.06
N THR A 222 -11.58 11.76 -8.22
CA THR A 222 -11.66 12.81 -7.20
C THR A 222 -10.49 12.70 -6.19
N LEU A 223 -10.20 11.49 -5.70
CA LEU A 223 -9.11 11.27 -4.74
C LEU A 223 -7.74 11.58 -5.34
N LEU A 224 -7.52 11.23 -6.62
CA LEU A 224 -6.24 11.48 -7.29
C LEU A 224 -6.02 12.96 -7.55
N LEU A 225 -7.05 13.71 -7.96
CA LEU A 225 -6.95 15.16 -8.12
C LEU A 225 -6.54 15.86 -6.82
N GLU A 226 -7.17 15.49 -5.70
CA GLU A 226 -6.80 16.04 -4.38
C GLU A 226 -5.33 15.72 -4.04
N HIS A 227 -4.90 14.47 -4.28
CA HIS A 227 -3.52 14.04 -4.02
C HIS A 227 -2.48 14.85 -4.81
N LEU A 228 -2.71 15.07 -6.10
CA LEU A 228 -1.80 15.79 -6.99
C LEU A 228 -1.58 17.24 -6.55
N THR A 229 -2.55 17.84 -5.85
CA THR A 229 -2.45 19.22 -5.34
C THR A 229 -1.78 19.34 -3.96
N THR A 230 -1.58 18.23 -3.26
CA THR A 230 -1.09 18.25 -1.87
C THR A 230 0.43 18.48 -1.84
N GLY A 231 0.93 19.31 -0.92
CA GLY A 231 2.35 19.66 -0.78
C GLY A 231 3.17 18.66 0.08
N SER A 232 4.29 19.15 0.62
CA SER A 232 5.15 18.37 1.54
C SER A 232 4.37 17.84 2.74
N THR A 233 4.71 16.64 3.21
CA THR A 233 3.98 15.96 4.28
C THR A 233 4.80 15.69 5.53
N LEU A 234 4.11 15.33 6.61
CA LEU A 234 4.72 14.99 7.90
C LEU A 234 5.68 13.81 7.78
N THR A 235 5.37 12.83 6.93
CA THR A 235 6.27 11.69 6.69
C THR A 235 7.59 12.11 6.07
N ALA A 236 7.61 13.13 5.20
CA ALA A 236 8.87 13.66 4.66
C ALA A 236 9.76 14.20 5.80
N THR A 237 9.19 14.94 6.76
CA THR A 237 9.90 15.39 7.96
C THR A 237 10.46 14.23 8.79
N VAL A 238 9.72 13.12 8.91
CA VAL A 238 10.21 11.93 9.61
C VAL A 238 11.35 11.25 8.84
N TYR A 239 11.28 11.19 7.51
CA TYR A 239 12.37 10.66 6.70
C TYR A 239 13.63 11.53 6.77
N ASP A 240 13.50 12.85 6.82
CA ASP A 240 14.62 13.77 7.05
C ASP A 240 15.31 13.46 8.38
N HIS A 241 14.52 13.25 9.44
CA HIS A 241 15.04 12.84 10.75
C HIS A 241 15.72 11.47 10.69
N PHE A 242 15.19 10.51 9.91
CA PHE A 242 15.80 9.20 9.71
C PHE A 242 17.16 9.29 9.00
N GLN A 243 17.35 10.25 8.08
CA GLN A 243 18.63 10.45 7.43
C GLN A 243 19.68 11.00 8.40
N GLN A 244 19.28 11.89 9.31
CA GLN A 244 20.17 12.49 10.31
C GLN A 244 20.52 11.53 11.46
N THR A 245 19.72 10.49 11.67
CA THR A 245 19.92 9.49 12.72
C THR A 245 20.97 8.46 12.31
N ASN A 246 22.19 8.60 12.84
CA ASN A 246 23.29 7.66 12.63
C ASN A 246 23.06 6.33 13.37
N MET A 247 23.23 5.21 12.67
CA MET A 247 23.03 3.84 13.18
C MET A 247 24.33 3.01 13.17
N ALA A 248 25.49 3.68 13.08
CA ALA A 248 26.79 3.04 13.17
C ALA A 248 26.91 2.26 14.49
N GLY A 249 27.26 0.98 14.40
CA GLY A 249 27.41 0.08 15.56
C GLY A 249 26.10 -0.40 16.21
N THR A 250 24.95 0.23 15.93
CA THR A 250 23.65 -0.11 16.56
C THR A 250 22.65 -0.77 15.61
N HIS A 251 22.78 -0.58 14.29
CA HIS A 251 21.84 -1.10 13.27
C HIS A 251 21.57 -2.62 13.40
N GLU A 252 22.59 -3.43 13.70
CA GLU A 252 22.42 -4.88 13.89
C GLU A 252 21.53 -5.22 15.09
N ASN A 253 21.64 -4.45 16.17
CA ASN A 253 20.82 -4.64 17.35
C ASN A 253 19.37 -4.25 17.05
N VAL A 254 19.17 -3.09 16.40
CA VAL A 254 17.84 -2.61 16.01
C VAL A 254 17.16 -3.57 15.07
N LEU A 255 17.85 -4.04 14.03
CA LEU A 255 17.31 -4.97 13.05
C LEU A 255 16.84 -6.29 13.67
N ARG A 256 17.50 -6.77 14.73
CA ARG A 256 17.09 -7.99 15.47
C ARG A 256 15.83 -7.80 16.30
N HIS A 257 15.53 -6.58 16.72
CA HIS A 257 14.36 -6.25 17.53
C HIS A 257 13.16 -5.80 16.69
N LEU A 258 13.32 -5.63 15.38
CA LEU A 258 12.21 -5.34 14.49
C LEU A 258 11.20 -6.51 14.46
N PRO A 259 9.90 -6.21 14.35
CA PRO A 259 8.84 -7.23 14.34
C PRO A 259 8.74 -7.94 12.99
N LEU A 260 9.84 -8.55 12.54
CA LEU A 260 9.97 -9.16 11.21
C LEU A 260 10.43 -10.63 11.31
N PRO A 261 9.99 -11.48 10.38
CA PRO A 261 10.57 -12.82 10.21
C PRO A 261 12.08 -12.76 9.96
N VAL A 262 12.81 -13.74 10.54
CA VAL A 262 14.28 -13.84 10.47
C VAL A 262 14.81 -13.83 9.02
N GLN A 263 14.08 -14.42 8.08
CA GLN A 263 14.46 -14.43 6.67
C GLN A 263 14.42 -13.01 6.05
N LEU A 264 13.40 -12.21 6.38
CA LEU A 264 13.30 -10.82 5.92
C LEU A 264 14.40 -9.96 6.54
N ILE A 265 14.70 -10.18 7.83
CA ILE A 265 15.83 -9.53 8.51
C ILE A 265 17.15 -9.82 7.79
N LYS A 266 17.40 -11.07 7.40
CA LYS A 266 18.61 -11.44 6.66
C LYS A 266 18.70 -10.70 5.33
N GLN A 267 17.61 -10.66 4.56
CA GLN A 267 17.57 -9.98 3.27
C GLN A 267 17.71 -8.45 3.41
N ALA A 268 17.10 -7.86 4.43
CA ALA A 268 17.26 -6.45 4.75
C ALA A 268 18.72 -6.11 5.11
N ARG A 269 19.41 -6.98 5.87
CA ARG A 269 20.84 -6.82 6.17
C ARG A 269 21.71 -6.85 4.91
N GLU A 270 21.48 -7.82 4.03
CA GLU A 270 22.21 -7.93 2.76
C GLU A 270 21.98 -6.70 1.88
N ARG A 271 20.73 -6.21 1.86
CA ARG A 271 20.36 -5.00 1.12
C ARG A 271 21.00 -3.74 1.71
N LEU A 272 20.99 -3.57 3.03
CA LEU A 272 21.64 -2.44 3.71
C LEU A 272 23.13 -2.34 3.31
N ARG A 273 23.85 -3.46 3.38
CA ARG A 273 25.27 -3.54 2.99
C ARG A 273 25.53 -3.24 1.51
N LEU A 274 24.56 -3.52 0.64
CA LEU A 274 24.65 -3.14 -0.76
C LEU A 274 24.51 -1.62 -0.90
N GLU A 275 23.52 -1.02 -0.23
CA GLU A 275 23.26 0.41 -0.31
C GLU A 275 24.39 1.25 0.29
N GLU A 276 24.95 0.85 1.44
CA GLU A 276 26.14 1.51 2.02
C GLU A 276 27.30 1.58 1.02
N ARG A 277 27.52 0.49 0.26
CA ARG A 277 28.56 0.44 -0.77
C ARG A 277 28.21 1.30 -1.99
N LEU A 278 26.96 1.28 -2.44
CA LEU A 278 26.51 2.06 -3.60
C LEU A 278 26.56 3.57 -3.33
N LEU A 279 26.22 3.98 -2.11
CA LEU A 279 26.12 5.38 -1.71
C LEU A 279 27.38 5.89 -1.00
N ASN A 280 28.35 5.01 -0.74
CA ASN A 280 29.56 5.30 0.04
C ASN A 280 29.23 6.02 1.36
N SER A 281 28.26 5.49 2.09
CA SER A 281 27.71 6.12 3.30
C SER A 281 27.62 5.12 4.46
N THR A 282 27.63 5.66 5.68
CA THR A 282 27.45 4.86 6.91
C THR A 282 25.98 4.49 7.11
N PRO A 283 25.67 3.42 7.87
CA PRO A 283 24.29 3.03 8.10
C PRO A 283 23.55 4.13 8.87
N SER A 284 22.44 4.60 8.29
CA SER A 284 21.48 5.50 8.93
C SER A 284 20.14 4.80 9.14
N CYS A 285 19.28 5.40 9.95
CA CYS A 285 17.92 4.90 10.12
C CYS A 285 17.16 4.88 8.78
N TRP A 286 17.44 5.86 7.91
CA TRP A 286 16.90 5.92 6.54
C TRP A 286 17.29 4.71 5.69
N LEU A 287 18.58 4.35 5.64
CA LEU A 287 19.02 3.19 4.86
C LEU A 287 18.48 1.89 5.43
N LEU A 288 18.39 1.79 6.77
CA LEU A 288 17.81 0.62 7.43
C LEU A 288 16.33 0.44 7.07
N TYR A 289 15.53 1.51 7.14
CA TYR A 289 14.12 1.49 6.75
C TYR A 289 13.95 1.08 5.28
N ASN A 290 14.72 1.69 4.37
CA ASN A 290 14.67 1.37 2.95
C ASN A 290 15.04 -0.08 2.65
N ALA A 291 16.06 -0.62 3.32
CA ALA A 291 16.48 -2.00 3.16
C ALA A 291 15.42 -3.00 3.67
N VAL A 292 14.73 -2.66 4.76
CA VAL A 292 13.60 -3.44 5.28
C VAL A 292 12.40 -3.40 4.33
N ASN A 293 12.01 -2.22 3.85
CA ASN A 293 10.94 -2.07 2.87
C ASN A 293 11.25 -2.86 1.60
N TYR A 294 12.50 -2.79 1.11
CA TYR A 294 12.95 -3.60 -0.03
C TYR A 294 12.73 -5.09 0.22
N ALA A 295 13.19 -5.62 1.36
CA ALA A 295 13.01 -7.02 1.70
C ALA A 295 11.53 -7.40 1.80
N LEU A 296 10.70 -6.55 2.42
CA LEU A 296 9.26 -6.77 2.53
C LEU A 296 8.56 -6.90 1.18
N PHE A 297 9.07 -6.29 0.12
CA PHE A 297 8.39 -6.30 -1.18
C PHE A 297 9.12 -7.06 -2.29
N THR A 298 10.29 -7.66 -2.01
CA THR A 298 11.04 -8.48 -2.98
C THR A 298 11.30 -9.90 -2.50
N ALA A 299 11.22 -10.15 -1.18
CA ALA A 299 11.42 -11.47 -0.62
C ALA A 299 10.28 -12.44 -0.94
N ARG A 300 10.64 -13.69 -1.21
CA ARG A 300 9.70 -14.81 -1.16
C ARG A 300 9.24 -15.01 0.29
N SER A 301 7.93 -14.94 0.51
CA SER A 301 7.34 -15.10 1.84
C SER A 301 5.91 -15.64 1.73
N SER A 302 5.37 -16.16 2.82
CA SER A 302 3.95 -16.53 2.95
C SER A 302 3.03 -15.33 3.20
N LEU A 303 3.61 -14.14 3.40
CA LEU A 303 2.88 -12.90 3.64
C LEU A 303 2.16 -12.42 2.38
N THR A 304 0.89 -12.05 2.52
CA THR A 304 0.13 -11.31 1.50
C THR A 304 0.74 -9.92 1.27
N LEU A 305 0.36 -9.24 0.18
CA LEU A 305 0.82 -7.86 -0.02
C LEU A 305 0.31 -6.93 1.09
N ASN A 306 -0.93 -7.12 1.54
CA ASN A 306 -1.50 -6.38 2.67
C ASN A 306 -0.71 -6.62 3.97
N ASP A 307 -0.32 -7.86 4.28
CA ASP A 307 0.49 -8.15 5.47
C ASP A 307 1.86 -7.48 5.40
N ARG A 308 2.46 -7.40 4.21
CA ARG A 308 3.74 -6.69 3.99
C ARG A 308 3.60 -5.20 4.27
N TYR A 309 2.52 -4.56 3.82
CA TYR A 309 2.24 -3.15 4.14
C TYR A 309 1.99 -2.91 5.63
N ARG A 310 1.26 -3.80 6.31
CA ARG A 310 1.06 -3.71 7.77
C ARG A 310 2.37 -3.85 8.55
N LEU A 311 3.29 -4.69 8.07
CA LEU A 311 4.62 -4.80 8.67
C LEU A 311 5.48 -3.58 8.36
N ASP A 312 5.39 -3.03 7.15
CA ASP A 312 6.08 -1.80 6.76
C ASP A 312 5.68 -0.61 7.67
N GLU A 313 4.37 -0.40 7.87
CA GLU A 313 3.83 0.61 8.79
C GLU A 313 4.37 0.41 10.23
N ARG A 314 4.33 -0.82 10.74
CA ARG A 314 4.84 -1.14 12.08
C ARG A 314 6.33 -0.89 12.22
N VAL A 315 7.13 -1.26 11.21
CA VAL A 315 8.57 -1.01 11.19
C VAL A 315 8.83 0.49 11.16
N PHE A 316 8.12 1.24 10.33
CA PHE A 316 8.25 2.69 10.25
C PHE A 316 8.03 3.34 11.62
N HIS A 317 6.94 3.01 12.32
CA HIS A 317 6.66 3.55 13.64
C HIS A 317 7.68 3.08 14.70
N HIS A 318 8.16 1.83 14.60
CA HIS A 318 9.19 1.33 15.51
C HIS A 318 10.51 2.11 15.36
N LEU A 319 10.95 2.32 14.13
CA LEU A 319 12.15 3.10 13.83
C LEU A 319 11.97 4.57 14.22
N ALA A 320 10.78 5.14 14.02
CA ALA A 320 10.47 6.50 14.46
C ALA A 320 10.51 6.63 15.98
N ALA A 321 9.91 5.69 16.72
CA ALA A 321 9.97 5.69 18.18
C ALA A 321 11.41 5.62 18.69
N GLN A 322 12.29 4.85 18.04
CA GLN A 322 13.71 4.79 18.41
C GLN A 322 14.49 6.04 18.01
N ALA A 323 14.21 6.62 16.85
CA ALA A 323 14.92 7.81 16.36
C ALA A 323 14.56 9.09 17.14
N TYR A 324 13.35 9.16 17.70
CA TYR A 324 12.89 10.29 18.53
C TYR A 324 13.04 10.07 20.04
N ALA A 325 13.52 8.90 20.48
CA ALA A 325 13.78 8.60 21.90
C ALA A 325 15.03 9.32 22.42
#